data_AF-A0AAJ3YDG9-F1
#
_entry.id   AF-A0AAJ3YDG9-F1
#
_cell.length_a   1.000
_cell.length_b   1.000
_cell.length_c   1.000
_cell.angle_alpha   90.00
_cell.angle_beta   90.00
_cell.angle_gamma   90.00
#
_symmetry.space_group_name_H-M   'P 1'
#
loop_
_entity.id
_entity.type
_entity.pdbx_description
1 polymer ?
#
loop_
_entity_poly.entity_id
_entity_poly.type
_entity_poly.pdbx_seq_one_letter_code
_entity_poly.pdbx_strand_id
1 'polypeptide(L)'
;METCNLRKENLIFATMQGYSFKLSDIKWQLDKETCIFPHKIADKMPKSMRIGYLTTLAYFSAEYSAGYTKNINQIFSQWLGMIDLKTIDANAVYQFNVNLGPEKNYKLNSIKKFLTKWKKLGYVGVETSALTMLEKIKVKTNLTGEAVKRRDPNSGPLTGEELEVVLKSISNLLKEDKIPMYLYCYVDLLPVD
;
A
#
# COMPACT_ATOMS: atom_id res chain seq x y z
N MET A 1 -6.63 -41.95 -0.21
CA MET A 1 -5.77 -41.79 0.96
C MET A 1 -4.45 -41.24 0.43
N GLU A 2 -4.27 -39.92 0.43
CA GLU A 2 -3.02 -39.30 -0.03
C GLU A 2 -2.59 -38.25 0.99
N THR A 3 -1.28 -38.29 1.23
CA THR A 3 -0.59 -37.90 2.45
C THR A 3 -0.65 -36.40 2.74
N CYS A 4 -1.12 -36.09 3.94
CA CYS A 4 -1.10 -34.78 4.57
C CYS A 4 0.37 -34.37 4.82
N ASN A 5 0.95 -33.60 3.91
CA ASN A 5 2.23 -32.92 4.13
C ASN A 5 1.99 -31.70 5.04
N LEU A 6 1.88 -31.95 6.35
CA LEU A 6 1.95 -30.90 7.36
C LEU A 6 3.41 -30.39 7.42
N ARG A 7 3.82 -29.58 6.44
CA ARG A 7 4.92 -28.64 6.68
C ARG A 7 4.46 -27.79 7.87
N LYS A 8 5.27 -27.76 8.94
CA LYS A 8 5.13 -26.73 9.97
C LYS A 8 5.23 -25.39 9.27
N GLU A 9 4.09 -24.79 8.95
CA GLU A 9 4.08 -23.46 8.39
C GLU A 9 4.50 -22.51 9.49
N ASN A 10 5.61 -21.81 9.23
CA ASN A 10 6.11 -20.81 10.14
C ASN A 10 5.09 -19.68 10.23
N LEU A 11 4.81 -19.28 11.47
CA LEU A 11 4.00 -18.11 11.76
C LEU A 11 4.75 -16.87 11.28
N ILE A 12 4.09 -16.04 10.47
CA ILE A 12 4.64 -14.79 9.94
C ILE A 12 4.04 -13.66 10.76
N PHE A 13 4.90 -12.83 11.34
CA PHE A 13 4.48 -11.65 12.10
C PHE A 13 4.27 -10.48 11.15
N ALA A 14 3.17 -9.76 11.34
CA ALA A 14 2.95 -8.50 10.64
C ALA A 14 3.84 -7.40 11.25
N THR A 15 4.02 -6.29 10.53
CA THR A 15 4.79 -5.15 11.05
C THR A 15 4.22 -4.59 12.35
N MET A 16 2.88 -4.61 12.50
CA MET A 16 2.23 -4.23 13.75
C MET A 16 2.39 -5.35 14.78
N GLN A 17 2.94 -5.02 15.95
CA GLN A 17 3.16 -5.99 17.02
C GLN A 17 1.85 -6.64 17.48
N GLY A 18 1.92 -7.94 17.76
CA GLY A 18 0.78 -8.74 18.21
C GLY A 18 -0.08 -9.35 17.10
N TYR A 19 0.20 -9.02 15.83
CA TYR A 19 -0.52 -9.59 14.69
C TYR A 19 0.37 -10.59 13.94
N SER A 20 -0.22 -11.73 13.59
CA SER A 20 0.48 -12.78 12.85
C SER A 20 -0.50 -13.64 12.06
N PHE A 21 0.02 -14.32 11.04
CA PHE A 21 -0.75 -15.17 10.15
C PHE A 21 0.16 -16.26 9.58
N LYS A 22 -0.44 -17.31 9.01
CA LYS A 22 0.27 -18.32 8.23
C LYS A 22 0.10 -18.05 6.75
N LEU A 23 1.06 -18.51 5.96
CA LEU A 23 1.02 -18.34 4.51
C LEU A 23 -0.20 -19.04 3.87
N SER A 24 -0.61 -20.20 4.41
CA SER A 24 -1.82 -20.90 3.96
C SER A 24 -3.13 -20.27 4.42
N ASP A 25 -3.12 -19.35 5.38
CA ASP A 25 -4.35 -18.76 5.90
C ASP A 25 -5.06 -17.99 4.78
N ILE A 26 -6.35 -18.27 4.58
CA ILE A 26 -7.18 -17.59 3.59
C ILE A 26 -7.31 -16.09 3.93
N LYS A 27 -7.28 -15.78 5.22
CA LYS A 27 -7.47 -14.44 5.81
C LYS A 27 -6.19 -14.05 6.56
N TRP A 28 -5.57 -12.93 6.21
CA TRP A 28 -4.46 -12.36 6.97
C TRP A 28 -4.93 -11.10 7.69
N GLN A 29 -4.92 -11.15 9.03
CA GLN A 29 -5.16 -9.99 9.88
C GLN A 29 -3.82 -9.29 10.14
N LEU A 30 -3.66 -8.06 9.66
CA LEU A 30 -2.37 -7.36 9.68
C LEU A 30 -2.27 -6.33 10.82
N ASP A 31 -3.39 -5.74 11.19
CA ASP A 31 -3.54 -4.87 12.36
C ASP A 31 -4.99 -4.94 12.87
N LYS A 32 -5.43 -4.01 13.71
CA LYS A 32 -6.79 -3.97 14.29
C LYS A 32 -7.90 -3.83 13.22
N GLU A 33 -7.66 -3.07 12.16
CA GLU A 33 -8.67 -2.62 11.19
C GLU A 33 -8.43 -3.21 9.78
N THR A 34 -7.23 -3.67 9.51
CA THR A 34 -6.75 -4.12 8.22
C THR A 34 -6.69 -5.62 8.16
N CYS A 35 -7.57 -6.15 7.34
CA CYS A 35 -7.61 -7.55 6.95
C CYS A 35 -7.53 -7.66 5.42
N ILE A 36 -6.79 -8.65 4.94
CA ILE A 36 -6.71 -8.99 3.53
C ILE A 36 -7.02 -10.47 3.28
N PHE A 37 -7.40 -10.79 2.04
CA PHE A 37 -7.70 -12.15 1.58
C PHE A 37 -6.84 -12.49 0.35
N PRO A 38 -5.55 -12.80 0.53
CA PRO A 38 -4.61 -12.94 -0.59
C PRO A 38 -4.95 -14.11 -1.52
N HIS A 39 -5.50 -15.19 -0.97
CA HIS A 39 -5.86 -16.38 -1.74
C HIS A 39 -6.96 -16.09 -2.77
N LYS A 40 -7.90 -15.16 -2.49
CA LYS A 40 -8.91 -14.70 -3.48
C LYS A 40 -8.28 -14.12 -4.76
N ILE A 41 -7.06 -13.61 -4.64
CA ILE A 41 -6.30 -13.01 -5.75
C ILE A 41 -5.39 -14.07 -6.37
N ALA A 42 -4.66 -14.82 -5.53
CA ALA A 42 -3.81 -15.90 -5.98
C ALA A 42 -4.58 -16.95 -6.80
N ASP A 43 -5.84 -17.23 -6.45
CA ASP A 43 -6.66 -18.20 -7.18
C ASP A 43 -7.00 -17.78 -8.61
N LYS A 44 -7.00 -16.48 -8.90
CA LYS A 44 -7.18 -15.93 -10.25
C LYS A 44 -5.87 -15.92 -11.06
N MET A 45 -4.73 -16.20 -10.42
CA MET A 45 -3.43 -16.27 -11.07
C MET A 45 -3.06 -17.70 -11.49
N PRO A 46 -2.16 -17.86 -12.47
CA PRO A 46 -1.55 -19.14 -12.80
C PRO A 46 -0.89 -19.79 -11.57
N LYS A 47 -1.03 -21.11 -11.43
CA LYS A 47 -0.53 -21.87 -10.27
C LYS A 47 0.95 -21.62 -9.98
N SER A 48 1.77 -21.47 -11.01
CA SER A 48 3.21 -21.18 -10.91
C SER A 48 3.50 -19.86 -10.18
N MET A 49 2.63 -18.86 -10.32
CA MET A 49 2.83 -17.52 -9.76
C MET A 49 2.33 -17.40 -8.32
N ARG A 50 1.41 -18.26 -7.88
CA ARG A 50 0.71 -18.14 -6.60
C ARG A 50 1.68 -18.09 -5.42
N ILE A 51 2.66 -18.99 -5.41
CA ILE A 51 3.65 -19.03 -4.33
C ILE A 51 4.50 -17.76 -4.30
N GLY A 52 4.91 -17.24 -5.46
CA GLY A 52 5.67 -16.00 -5.57
C GLY A 52 4.87 -14.80 -5.07
N TYR A 53 3.59 -14.71 -5.44
CA TYR A 53 2.69 -13.67 -4.97
C TYR A 53 2.53 -13.70 -3.45
N LEU A 54 2.14 -14.85 -2.89
CA LEU A 54 1.85 -15.01 -1.47
C LEU A 54 3.10 -14.75 -0.62
N THR A 55 4.24 -15.36 -0.97
CA THR A 55 5.49 -15.17 -0.22
C THR A 55 5.99 -13.74 -0.27
N THR A 56 5.86 -13.07 -1.42
CA THR A 56 6.22 -11.65 -1.53
C THR A 56 5.27 -10.80 -0.70
N LEU A 57 3.95 -11.03 -0.78
CA LEU A 57 2.98 -10.27 0.01
C LEU A 57 3.16 -10.48 1.51
N ALA A 58 3.56 -11.68 1.94
CA ALA A 58 3.88 -11.97 3.33
C ALA A 58 5.12 -11.19 3.78
N TYR A 59 6.16 -11.10 2.95
CA TYR A 59 7.31 -10.22 3.21
C TYR A 59 6.87 -8.75 3.38
N PHE A 60 5.99 -8.26 2.51
CA PHE A 60 5.50 -6.88 2.63
C PHE A 60 4.64 -6.67 3.88
N SER A 61 3.89 -7.68 4.29
CA SER A 61 3.09 -7.64 5.52
C SER A 61 3.95 -7.57 6.79
N ALA A 62 5.16 -8.15 6.75
CA ALA A 62 6.10 -8.16 7.86
C ALA A 62 6.95 -6.87 7.93
N GLU A 63 7.30 -6.30 6.78
CA GLU A 63 8.24 -5.17 6.68
C GLU A 63 7.58 -3.80 6.46
N TYR A 64 6.32 -3.75 6.03
CA TYR A 64 5.60 -2.53 5.68
C TYR A 64 4.24 -2.45 6.35
N SER A 65 3.71 -1.23 6.44
CA SER A 65 2.40 -1.00 7.04
C SER A 65 1.29 -1.84 6.40
N ALA A 66 0.32 -2.22 7.22
CA ALA A 66 -0.83 -3.01 6.79
C ALA A 66 -1.61 -2.31 5.66
N GLY A 67 -1.75 -0.99 5.71
CA GLY A 67 -2.38 -0.19 4.64
C GLY A 67 -1.63 -0.30 3.31
N TYR A 68 -0.30 -0.31 3.33
CA TYR A 68 0.49 -0.46 2.11
C TYR A 68 0.33 -1.86 1.51
N THR A 69 0.37 -2.89 2.34
CA THR A 69 0.12 -4.28 1.92
C THR A 69 -1.30 -4.47 1.38
N LYS A 70 -2.31 -3.88 2.04
CA LYS A 70 -3.71 -3.86 1.58
C LYS A 70 -3.83 -3.19 0.21
N ASN A 71 -3.17 -2.06 0.01
CA ASN A 71 -3.16 -1.35 -1.26
C ASN A 71 -2.55 -2.22 -2.37
N ILE A 72 -1.41 -2.90 -2.12
CA ILE A 72 -0.82 -3.85 -3.09
C ILE A 72 -1.83 -4.95 -3.43
N ASN A 73 -2.44 -5.57 -2.42
CA ASN A 73 -3.45 -6.62 -2.61
C ASN A 73 -4.62 -6.11 -3.50
N GLN A 74 -5.13 -4.91 -3.22
CA GLN A 74 -6.20 -4.29 -4.02
C GLN A 74 -5.78 -3.99 -5.46
N ILE A 75 -4.55 -3.50 -5.69
CA ILE A 75 -4.03 -3.24 -7.03
C ILE A 75 -3.98 -4.53 -7.86
N PHE A 76 -3.50 -5.63 -7.28
CA PHE A 76 -3.49 -6.93 -7.97
C PHE A 76 -4.91 -7.46 -8.25
N SER A 77 -5.85 -7.26 -7.33
CA SER A 77 -7.26 -7.61 -7.58
C SER A 77 -7.84 -6.82 -8.76
N GLN A 78 -7.49 -5.54 -8.87
CA GLN A 78 -7.91 -4.70 -10.00
C GLN A 78 -7.25 -5.16 -11.30
N TRP A 79 -5.95 -5.43 -11.28
CA TRP A 79 -5.18 -5.84 -12.46
C TRP A 79 -5.70 -7.16 -13.04
N LEU A 80 -5.90 -8.18 -12.21
CA LEU A 80 -6.44 -9.47 -12.63
C LEU A 80 -7.91 -9.41 -13.05
N GLY A 81 -8.64 -8.37 -12.64
CA GLY A 81 -10.00 -8.12 -13.12
C GLY A 81 -10.04 -7.52 -14.52
N MET A 82 -8.94 -6.94 -14.99
CA MET A 82 -8.85 -6.25 -16.28
C MET A 82 -8.15 -7.08 -17.35
N ILE A 83 -7.16 -7.89 -16.96
CA ILE A 83 -6.27 -8.60 -17.88
C ILE A 83 -6.09 -10.04 -17.39
N ASP A 84 -6.20 -10.99 -18.32
CA ASP A 84 -5.80 -12.38 -18.06
C ASP A 84 -4.26 -12.48 -18.04
N LEU A 85 -3.70 -12.63 -16.84
CA LEU A 85 -2.26 -12.59 -16.58
C LEU A 85 -1.68 -14.00 -16.61
N LYS A 86 -0.95 -14.35 -17.68
CA LYS A 86 -0.13 -15.57 -17.74
C LYS A 86 1.24 -15.40 -17.06
N THR A 87 1.82 -14.23 -17.25
CA THR A 87 3.09 -13.78 -16.67
C THR A 87 3.06 -12.25 -16.59
N ILE A 88 3.87 -11.67 -15.73
CA ILE A 88 4.04 -10.21 -15.65
C ILE A 88 5.24 -9.85 -16.52
N ASP A 89 4.94 -9.49 -17.77
CA ASP A 89 5.89 -9.00 -18.77
C ASP A 89 5.68 -7.49 -19.05
N ALA A 90 6.47 -6.94 -19.98
CA ALA A 90 6.33 -5.54 -20.39
C ALA A 90 4.94 -5.22 -20.96
N ASN A 91 4.32 -6.14 -21.71
CA ASN A 91 3.00 -5.95 -22.30
C ASN A 91 1.91 -5.90 -21.22
N ALA A 92 1.94 -6.80 -20.25
CA ALA A 92 1.03 -6.83 -19.11
C ALA A 92 1.09 -5.52 -18.31
N VAL A 93 2.29 -5.01 -18.05
CA VAL A 93 2.49 -3.71 -17.38
C VAL A 93 1.94 -2.55 -18.23
N TYR A 94 2.22 -2.56 -19.53
CA TYR A 94 1.73 -1.52 -20.45
C TYR A 94 0.20 -1.49 -20.50
N GLN A 95 -0.43 -2.64 -20.72
CA GLN A 95 -1.88 -2.79 -20.75
C GLN A 95 -2.50 -2.33 -19.43
N PHE A 96 -1.87 -2.65 -18.29
CA PHE A 96 -2.36 -2.18 -17.01
C PHE A 96 -2.28 -0.66 -16.87
N ASN A 97 -1.17 -0.04 -17.30
CA ASN A 97 -1.03 1.41 -17.32
C ASN A 97 -2.11 2.09 -18.19
N VAL A 98 -2.38 1.54 -19.37
CA VAL A 98 -3.43 2.06 -20.27
C VAL A 98 -4.80 1.97 -19.61
N ASN A 99 -5.14 0.83 -19.01
CA ASN A 99 -6.42 0.63 -18.33
C ASN A 99 -6.57 1.48 -17.05
N LEU A 100 -5.48 1.79 -16.36
CA LEU A 100 -5.50 2.69 -15.20
C LEU A 100 -5.81 4.14 -15.60
N GLY A 101 -5.33 4.56 -16.76
CA GLY A 101 -5.37 5.95 -17.19
C GLY A 101 -4.39 6.85 -16.40
N PRO A 102 -4.26 8.13 -16.83
CA PRO A 102 -3.25 9.04 -16.30
C PRO A 102 -3.47 9.44 -14.83
N GLU A 103 -4.71 9.37 -14.33
CA GLU A 103 -5.04 9.75 -12.95
C GLU A 103 -4.66 8.70 -11.91
N LYS A 104 -4.63 7.43 -12.31
CA LYS A 104 -4.39 6.29 -11.40
C LYS A 104 -3.06 5.60 -11.65
N ASN A 105 -2.24 6.10 -12.57
CA ASN A 105 -0.94 5.51 -12.89
C ASN A 105 0.05 5.52 -11.71
N TYR A 106 -0.18 6.32 -10.66
CA TYR A 106 0.58 6.29 -9.40
C TYR A 106 0.59 4.90 -8.74
N LYS A 107 -0.44 4.07 -9.00
CA LYS A 107 -0.49 2.68 -8.50
C LYS A 107 0.68 1.84 -9.03
N LEU A 108 1.23 2.17 -10.19
CA LEU A 108 2.42 1.51 -10.75
C LEU A 108 3.65 1.67 -9.86
N ASN A 109 3.79 2.81 -9.16
CA ASN A 109 4.87 3.01 -8.20
C ASN A 109 4.75 2.08 -7.00
N SER A 110 3.52 1.81 -6.52
CA SER A 110 3.27 0.89 -5.41
C SER A 110 3.65 -0.54 -5.77
N ILE A 111 3.33 -1.00 -6.99
CA ILE A 111 3.68 -2.35 -7.43
C ILE A 111 5.14 -2.50 -7.87
N LYS A 112 5.83 -1.41 -8.26
CA LYS A 112 7.24 -1.47 -8.68
C LYS A 112 8.12 -2.13 -7.63
N LYS A 113 8.06 -1.65 -6.37
CA LYS A 113 8.83 -2.25 -5.26
C LYS A 113 8.46 -3.72 -5.04
N PHE A 114 7.17 -4.03 -5.14
CA PHE A 114 6.66 -5.39 -4.98
C PHE A 114 7.21 -6.35 -6.03
N LEU A 115 7.13 -5.99 -7.31
CA LEU A 115 7.61 -6.82 -8.42
C LEU A 115 9.13 -6.98 -8.41
N THR A 116 9.88 -5.93 -8.06
CA THR A 116 11.32 -6.03 -7.86
C THR A 116 11.67 -7.03 -6.75
N LYS A 117 10.95 -6.99 -5.63
CA LYS A 117 11.17 -7.95 -4.53
C LYS A 117 10.78 -9.37 -4.94
N TRP A 118 9.65 -9.57 -5.60
CA TRP A 118 9.22 -10.88 -6.11
C TRP A 118 10.31 -11.51 -6.97
N LYS A 119 10.85 -10.75 -7.94
CA LYS A 119 11.92 -11.22 -8.80
C LYS A 119 13.20 -11.52 -8.02
N LYS A 120 13.57 -10.67 -7.05
CA LYS A 120 14.75 -10.89 -6.18
C LYS A 120 14.64 -12.15 -5.31
N LEU A 121 13.42 -12.53 -4.93
CA LEU A 121 13.16 -13.79 -4.21
C LEU A 121 13.27 -15.03 -5.10
N GLY A 122 13.42 -14.87 -6.42
CA GLY A 122 13.66 -15.97 -7.36
C GLY A 122 12.41 -16.75 -7.77
N TYR A 123 11.22 -16.25 -7.45
CA TYR A 123 9.96 -16.90 -7.85
C TYR A 123 9.59 -16.57 -9.30
N VAL A 124 9.01 -17.56 -9.98
CA VAL A 124 8.43 -17.40 -11.32
C VAL A 124 7.23 -16.45 -11.33
N GLY A 125 7.00 -15.82 -12.48
CA GLY A 125 5.85 -14.94 -12.72
C GLY A 125 6.17 -13.50 -13.05
N VAL A 126 7.39 -13.02 -12.80
CA VAL A 126 7.81 -11.64 -13.09
C VAL A 126 9.05 -11.62 -14.00
N GLU A 127 8.87 -11.14 -15.22
CA GLU A 127 9.95 -10.99 -16.18
C GLU A 127 10.78 -9.72 -15.93
N THR A 128 12.01 -9.70 -16.45
CA THR A 128 12.86 -8.49 -16.36
C THR A 128 12.27 -7.36 -17.20
N SER A 129 11.63 -7.72 -18.31
CA SER A 129 10.92 -6.83 -19.23
C SER A 129 9.89 -5.96 -18.50
N ALA A 130 9.14 -6.52 -17.55
CA ALA A 130 8.16 -5.79 -16.73
C ALA A 130 8.80 -4.69 -15.88
N LEU A 131 9.94 -4.98 -15.23
CA LEU A 131 10.64 -3.99 -14.40
C LEU A 131 11.18 -2.84 -15.25
N THR A 132 11.77 -3.15 -16.40
CA THR A 132 12.22 -2.14 -17.37
C THR A 132 11.07 -1.29 -17.89
N MET A 133 9.88 -1.88 -18.09
CA MET A 133 8.70 -1.13 -18.51
C MET A 133 8.21 -0.16 -17.41
N LEU A 134 8.19 -0.61 -16.15
CA LEU A 134 7.83 0.25 -15.01
C LEU A 134 8.78 1.43 -14.82
N GLU A 135 10.05 1.28 -15.23
CA GLU A 135 11.02 2.39 -15.23
C GLU A 135 10.79 3.39 -16.36
N LYS A 136 10.31 2.94 -17.51
CA LYS A 136 10.03 3.79 -18.68
C LYS A 136 8.73 4.58 -18.54
N ILE A 137 7.75 4.05 -17.82
CA ILE A 137 6.45 4.72 -17.65
C ILE A 137 6.62 5.95 -16.76
N LYS A 138 6.32 7.13 -17.32
CA LYS A 138 6.20 8.36 -16.55
C LYS A 138 4.90 8.34 -15.75
N VAL A 139 5.04 8.15 -14.44
CA VAL A 139 3.92 8.21 -13.50
C VAL A 139 3.66 9.66 -13.12
N LYS A 140 2.39 10.08 -13.17
CA LYS A 140 1.98 11.37 -12.63
C LYS A 140 2.01 11.20 -11.12
N THR A 141 2.94 11.87 -10.45
CA THR A 141 2.97 11.84 -8.98
C THR A 141 1.62 12.32 -8.48
N ASN A 142 1.06 11.63 -7.48
CA ASN A 142 -0.12 12.14 -6.77
C ASN A 142 0.13 13.61 -6.45
N LEU A 143 -0.88 14.43 -6.66
CA LEU A 143 -0.88 15.85 -6.37
C LEU A 143 -0.97 16.06 -4.85
N THR A 144 -0.25 15.26 -4.06
CA THR A 144 -0.02 15.51 -2.64
C THR A 144 0.56 16.92 -2.53
N GLY A 145 -0.21 17.80 -1.88
CA GLY A 145 0.06 19.22 -1.81
C GLY A 145 -0.49 20.07 -2.95
N GLU A 146 -1.46 19.62 -3.76
CA GLU A 146 -2.15 20.54 -4.68
C GLU A 146 -3.00 21.57 -3.97
N ALA A 147 -3.77 21.15 -2.95
CA ALA A 147 -4.52 22.07 -2.09
C ALA A 147 -3.56 23.10 -1.46
N VAL A 148 -2.43 22.61 -0.92
CA VAL A 148 -1.34 23.46 -0.38
C VAL A 148 -0.72 24.36 -1.46
N LYS A 149 -0.45 23.86 -2.67
CA LYS A 149 0.14 24.62 -3.79
C LYS A 149 -0.82 25.66 -4.37
N ARG A 150 -2.13 25.39 -4.34
CA ARG A 150 -3.19 26.27 -4.83
C ARG A 150 -3.73 27.21 -3.74
N ARG A 151 -3.25 27.09 -2.50
CA ARG A 151 -3.78 27.79 -1.31
C ARG A 151 -5.30 27.66 -1.25
N ASP A 152 -5.80 26.43 -1.36
CA ASP A 152 -7.24 26.18 -1.30
C ASP A 152 -7.78 26.65 0.06
N PRO A 153 -8.73 27.60 0.09
CA PRO A 153 -9.27 28.12 1.36
C PRO A 153 -10.11 27.08 2.12
N ASN A 154 -10.49 25.96 1.49
CA ASN A 154 -11.34 24.92 2.11
C ASN A 154 -10.59 23.63 2.48
N SER A 155 -9.31 23.49 2.10
CA SER A 155 -8.51 22.29 2.37
C SER A 155 -7.09 22.69 2.80
N GLY A 156 -6.78 22.39 4.06
CA GLY A 156 -5.54 22.80 4.73
C GLY A 156 -4.38 21.81 4.58
N PRO A 157 -3.23 22.06 5.22
CA PRO A 157 -2.10 21.14 5.21
C PRO A 157 -2.14 20.09 6.33
N LEU A 158 -3.10 20.19 7.26
CA LEU A 158 -3.24 19.33 8.44
C LEU A 158 -4.55 18.56 8.35
N THR A 159 -4.48 17.26 8.59
CA THR A 159 -5.68 16.44 8.83
C THR A 159 -6.36 16.85 10.13
N GLY A 160 -7.66 16.55 10.29
CA GLY A 160 -8.40 16.87 11.51
C GLY A 160 -7.74 16.33 12.79
N GLU A 161 -7.21 15.12 12.77
CA GLU A 161 -6.48 14.52 13.89
C GLU A 161 -5.19 15.28 14.21
N GLU A 162 -4.41 15.65 13.19
CA GLU A 162 -3.18 16.43 13.37
C GLU A 162 -3.48 17.82 13.93
N LEU A 163 -4.56 18.47 13.47
CA LEU A 163 -4.98 19.76 13.98
C LEU A 163 -5.42 19.66 15.45
N GLU A 164 -6.17 18.64 15.85
CA GLU A 164 -6.53 18.43 17.27
C GLU A 164 -5.30 18.27 18.16
N VAL A 165 -4.30 17.52 17.71
CA VAL A 165 -3.02 17.35 18.44
C VAL A 165 -2.28 18.68 18.57
N VAL A 166 -2.24 19.47 17.51
CA VAL A 166 -1.61 20.80 17.51
C VAL A 166 -2.36 21.77 18.43
N LEU A 167 -3.69 21.86 18.32
CA LEU A 167 -4.53 22.72 19.16
C LEU A 167 -4.41 22.37 20.65
N LYS A 168 -4.39 21.07 20.98
CA LYS A 168 -4.20 20.60 22.36
C LYS A 168 -2.82 20.99 22.89
N SER A 169 -1.78 20.88 22.07
CA SER A 169 -0.41 21.24 22.45
C SER A 169 -0.28 22.74 22.68
N ILE A 170 -0.84 23.56 21.79
CA ILE A 170 -0.80 25.03 21.88
C ILE A 170 -1.67 25.52 23.06
N SER A 171 -2.83 24.91 23.30
CA SER A 171 -3.66 25.22 24.48
C SER A 171 -2.91 24.98 25.79
N ASN A 172 -2.12 23.90 25.88
CA ASN A 172 -1.29 23.65 27.05
C ASN A 172 -0.16 24.67 27.19
N LEU A 173 0.52 25.02 26.09
CA LEU A 173 1.56 26.05 26.11
C LEU A 173 1.02 27.44 26.49
N LEU A 174 -0.21 27.76 26.08
CA LEU A 174 -0.89 28.99 26.48
C LEU A 174 -1.21 28.99 27.98
N LYS A 175 -1.69 27.86 28.53
CA LYS A 175 -1.93 27.71 29.98
C LYS A 175 -0.66 27.81 30.81
N GLU A 176 0.47 27.39 30.25
CA GLU A 176 1.80 27.51 30.85
C GLU A 176 2.44 28.89 30.64
N ASP A 177 1.72 29.83 30.01
CA ASP A 177 2.19 31.18 29.67
C ASP A 177 3.48 31.20 28.83
N LYS A 178 3.72 30.13 28.07
CA LYS A 178 4.90 29.94 27.20
C LYS A 178 4.70 30.52 25.81
N ILE A 179 3.46 30.84 25.44
CA ILE A 179 3.11 31.47 24.17
C ILE A 179 2.07 32.57 24.38
N PRO A 180 2.09 33.62 23.55
CA PRO A 180 1.09 34.67 23.60
C PRO A 180 -0.23 34.24 22.94
N MET A 181 -1.35 34.79 23.43
CA MET A 181 -2.72 34.46 22.98
C MET A 181 -2.94 34.60 21.48
N TYR A 182 -2.31 35.59 20.82
CA TYR A 182 -2.50 35.77 19.37
C TYR A 182 -1.99 34.58 18.56
N LEU A 183 -1.01 33.83 19.08
CA LEU A 183 -0.46 32.65 18.43
C LEU A 183 -1.44 31.48 18.49
N TYR A 184 -2.19 31.36 19.58
CA TYR A 184 -3.30 30.43 19.70
C TYR A 184 -4.40 30.74 18.68
N CYS A 185 -4.85 32.01 18.62
CA CYS A 185 -5.88 32.42 17.67
C CYS A 185 -5.45 32.20 16.20
N TYR A 186 -4.17 32.37 15.89
CA TYR A 186 -3.68 32.17 14.52
C TYR A 186 -3.79 30.70 14.08
N VAL A 187 -3.53 29.76 14.97
CA VAL A 187 -3.63 28.33 14.67
C VAL A 187 -5.08 27.84 14.67
N ASP A 188 -5.92 28.40 15.54
CA ASP A 188 -7.36 28.12 15.58
C ASP A 188 -8.08 28.53 14.28
N LEU A 189 -7.55 29.54 13.58
CA LEU A 189 -8.07 30.02 12.30
C LEU A 189 -7.55 29.26 11.08
N LEU A 190 -6.74 28.21 11.24
CA LEU A 190 -6.25 27.42 10.10
C LEU A 190 -7.37 26.54 9.52
N PRO A 191 -7.53 26.52 8.18
CA PRO A 191 -8.49 25.62 7.53
C PRO A 191 -8.07 24.16 7.73
N VAL A 192 -9.06 23.29 7.89
CA VAL A 192 -8.90 21.83 8.07
C VAL A 192 -9.05 21.12 6.72
N ASP A 193 -8.32 20.02 6.50
CA ASP A 193 -8.54 19.11 5.36
C ASP A 193 -9.84 18.29 5.45
#